data_AF-A0A149V3G2-F1
#
_entry.id   AF-A0A149V3G2-F1
#
_cell.length_a   1.000
_cell.length_b   1.000
_cell.length_c   1.000
_cell.angle_alpha   90.00
_cell.angle_beta   90.00
_cell.angle_gamma   90.00
#
_symmetry.space_group_name_H-M   'P 1'
#
loop_
_entity.id
_entity.type
_entity.pdbx_description
1 polymer ?
#
loop_
_entity_poly.entity_id
_entity_poly.type
_entity_poly.pdbx_seq_one_letter_code
_entity_poly.pdbx_strand_id
1 'polypeptide(L)'
;MRMHRAVAPAEPQTDLFPLRAHLRRIRPEKNEWRFYTLTIQPDLFGGATLVRHWGRIGTAGSQRLDLHPDQGAAANALAAMIRYRRKRGYAMV
;
A
#
# COMPACT_ATOMS: atom_id res chain seq x y z
N MET A 1 -11.98 -34.61 20.18
CA MET A 1 -11.35 -33.52 20.94
C MET A 1 -10.60 -32.61 19.95
N ARG A 2 -11.31 -31.63 19.37
CA ARG A 2 -10.74 -30.55 18.55
C ARG A 2 -11.20 -29.25 19.21
N MET A 3 -10.28 -28.52 19.80
CA MET A 3 -10.52 -27.12 20.12
C MET A 3 -9.92 -26.33 18.96
N HIS A 4 -10.73 -26.15 17.91
CA HIS A 4 -10.43 -25.15 16.89
C HIS A 4 -10.53 -23.79 17.57
N ARG A 5 -9.39 -23.13 17.80
CA ARG A 5 -9.37 -21.71 18.16
C ARG A 5 -9.84 -20.95 16.94
N ALA A 6 -11.13 -20.63 16.90
CA ALA A 6 -11.66 -19.65 15.97
C ALA A 6 -10.98 -18.31 16.27
N VAL A 7 -10.06 -17.89 15.42
CA VAL A 7 -9.71 -16.47 15.31
C VAL A 7 -10.93 -15.83 14.67
N ALA A 8 -11.65 -15.03 15.46
CA ALA A 8 -12.75 -14.22 14.96
C ALA A 8 -12.27 -13.42 13.72
N PRO A 9 -13.10 -13.20 12.69
CA PRO A 9 -12.74 -12.24 11.66
C PRO A 9 -12.54 -10.90 12.36
N ALA A 10 -11.31 -10.40 12.35
CA ALA A 10 -10.99 -9.08 12.86
C ALA A 10 -11.96 -8.10 12.18
N GLU A 11 -12.84 -7.49 12.97
CA GLU A 11 -13.76 -6.50 12.45
C GLU A 11 -12.96 -5.42 11.73
N PRO A 12 -13.40 -4.96 10.55
CA PRO A 12 -12.68 -3.96 9.79
C PRO A 12 -12.76 -2.62 10.55
N GLN A 13 -11.81 -2.38 11.45
CA GLN A 13 -11.49 -1.04 11.93
C GLN A 13 -10.77 -0.28 10.80
N THR A 14 -11.42 -0.16 9.64
CA THR A 14 -10.78 0.16 8.33
C THR A 14 -11.16 1.54 7.80
N ASP A 15 -12.09 2.24 8.43
CA ASP A 15 -12.66 3.45 7.83
C ASP A 15 -11.84 4.73 8.07
N LEU A 16 -10.86 4.72 8.97
CA LEU A 16 -10.03 5.90 9.28
C LEU A 16 -8.66 5.91 8.60
N PHE A 17 -8.14 4.74 8.19
CA PHE A 17 -6.78 4.62 7.64
C PHE A 17 -6.78 3.82 6.35
N PRO A 18 -6.40 4.42 5.20
CA PRO A 18 -6.38 3.70 3.94
C PRO A 18 -5.32 2.59 3.98
N LEU A 19 -5.76 1.34 3.86
CA LEU A 19 -4.87 0.17 3.74
C LEU A 19 -4.28 0.02 2.34
N ARG A 20 -4.80 0.78 1.37
CA ARG A 20 -4.32 0.81 0.00
C ARG A 20 -4.42 2.19 -0.61
N ALA A 21 -3.55 2.50 -1.57
CA ALA A 21 -3.63 3.70 -2.37
C ALA A 21 -3.08 3.45 -3.77
N HIS A 22 -3.81 3.92 -4.79
CA HIS A 22 -3.34 3.98 -6.16
C HIS A 22 -3.04 5.42 -6.52
N LEU A 23 -1.90 5.64 -7.17
CA LEU A 23 -1.50 6.93 -7.66
C LEU A 23 -1.02 6.84 -9.10
N ARG A 24 -1.30 7.89 -9.88
CA ARG A 24 -0.82 8.02 -11.26
C ARG A 24 -0.15 9.37 -11.46
N ARG A 25 0.86 9.37 -12.32
CA ARG A 25 1.48 10.60 -12.85
C ARG A 25 1.51 10.48 -14.36
N ILE A 26 0.70 11.30 -15.01
CA ILE A 26 0.55 11.33 -16.46
C ILE A 26 0.95 12.74 -16.93
N ARG A 27 1.97 12.80 -17.78
CA ARG A 27 2.48 14.02 -18.41
C ARG A 27 2.77 13.69 -19.89
N PRO A 28 1.75 13.78 -20.76
CA PRO A 28 1.86 13.39 -22.16
C PRO A 28 2.98 14.14 -22.88
N GLU A 29 3.18 15.41 -22.53
CA GLU A 29 4.22 16.29 -23.07
C GLU A 29 5.65 15.83 -22.75
N LYS A 30 5.81 14.91 -21.79
CA LYS A 30 7.08 14.29 -21.41
C LYS A 30 7.12 12.79 -21.66
N ASN A 31 6.14 12.24 -22.39
CA ASN A 31 5.94 10.80 -22.59
C ASN A 31 5.97 10.01 -21.26
N GLU A 32 5.43 10.60 -20.20
CA GLU A 32 5.46 10.03 -18.86
C GLU A 32 4.08 9.48 -18.48
N TRP A 33 4.03 8.18 -18.27
CA TRP A 33 2.82 7.44 -17.92
C TRP A 33 3.17 6.48 -16.79
N ARG A 34 3.15 6.95 -15.54
CA ARG A 34 3.60 6.16 -14.39
C ARG A 34 2.48 5.87 -13.41
N PHE A 35 2.56 4.71 -12.76
CA PHE A 35 1.69 4.33 -11.65
C PHE A 35 2.51 4.07 -10.38
N TYR A 36 1.82 4.16 -9.25
CA TYR A 36 2.28 3.74 -7.93
C TYR A 36 1.10 3.10 -7.20
N THR A 37 1.27 1.88 -6.72
CA THR A 37 0.31 1.17 -5.87
C THR A 37 0.98 0.91 -4.53
N LEU A 38 0.27 1.26 -3.47
CA LEU A 38 0.66 1.04 -2.07
C LEU A 38 -0.40 0.17 -1.44
N THR A 39 -0.01 -0.94 -0.81
CA THR A 39 -0.94 -1.83 -0.12
C THR A 39 -0.31 -2.34 1.17
N ILE A 40 -1.05 -2.30 2.27
CA ILE A 40 -0.65 -2.93 3.52
C ILE A 40 -1.21 -4.35 3.53
N GLN A 41 -0.36 -5.31 3.83
CA GLN A 41 -0.74 -6.71 4.02
C GLN A 41 -0.32 -7.14 5.43
N PRO A 42 -1.21 -7.77 6.22
CA PRO A 42 -0.80 -8.39 7.47
C PRO A 42 0.20 -9.53 7.18
N ASP A 43 1.14 -9.75 8.08
CA ASP A 43 2.01 -10.92 8.03
C ASP A 43 1.54 -12.02 9.01
N LEU A 44 2.18 -13.20 8.92
CA LEU A 44 1.81 -14.37 9.71
C LEU A 44 2.19 -14.26 11.21
N PHE A 45 2.97 -13.25 11.59
CA PHE A 45 3.56 -13.10 12.92
C PHE A 45 3.03 -11.87 13.67
N GLY A 46 1.94 -11.26 13.19
CA GLY A 46 1.31 -10.10 13.81
C GLY A 46 1.92 -8.76 13.41
N GLY A 47 2.89 -8.74 12.49
CA GLY A 47 3.36 -7.53 11.84
C GLY A 47 2.59 -7.19 10.58
N ALA A 48 3.10 -6.23 9.83
CA ALA A 48 2.52 -5.81 8.56
C ALA A 48 3.58 -5.44 7.52
N THR A 49 3.27 -5.68 6.26
CA THR A 49 4.13 -5.36 5.12
C THR A 49 3.49 -4.27 4.26
N LEU A 50 4.23 -3.19 4.01
CA LEU A 50 3.89 -2.23 2.98
C LEU A 50 4.42 -2.73 1.63
N VAL A 51 3.51 -3.20 0.79
CA VAL A 51 3.76 -3.56 -0.61
C VAL A 51 3.75 -2.30 -1.45
N ARG A 52 4.86 -2.04 -2.14
CA ARG A 52 5.04 -0.93 -3.07
C ARG A 52 5.20 -1.49 -4.46
N HIS A 53 4.30 -1.14 -5.36
CA HIS A 53 4.37 -1.54 -6.77
C HIS A 53 4.37 -0.28 -7.64
N TRP A 54 5.31 -0.16 -8.58
CA TRP A 54 5.43 1.03 -9.41
C TRP A 54 5.96 0.70 -10.79
N GLY A 55 5.68 1.55 -11.76
CA GLY A 55 6.14 1.30 -13.11
C GLY A 55 5.56 2.27 -14.11
N ARG A 56 5.83 1.98 -15.39
CA ARG A 56 5.12 2.60 -16.49
C ARG A 56 3.75 1.93 -16.62
N ILE A 57 2.71 2.70 -16.88
CA ILE A 57 1.35 2.18 -17.10
C ILE A 57 1.39 1.23 -18.30
N GLY A 58 0.77 0.05 -18.16
CA GLY A 58 0.80 -1.02 -19.17
C GLY A 58 2.00 -1.96 -19.09
N THR A 59 2.85 -1.85 -18.07
CA THR A 59 3.96 -2.79 -17.83
C THR A 59 3.84 -3.48 -16.48
N ALA A 60 4.57 -4.59 -16.31
CA ALA A 60 4.62 -5.31 -15.03
C ALA A 60 5.20 -4.47 -13.87
N GLY A 61 6.01 -3.44 -14.18
CA GLY A 61 6.62 -2.58 -13.18
C GLY A 61 7.64 -3.28 -12.29
N SER A 62 7.82 -2.78 -11.08
CA SER A 62 8.71 -3.30 -10.05
C SER A 62 8.01 -3.25 -8.70
N GLN A 63 8.33 -4.21 -7.84
CA GLN A 63 7.76 -4.33 -6.51
C GLN A 63 8.85 -4.24 -5.43
N ARG A 64 8.50 -3.70 -4.27
CA ARG A 64 9.28 -3.77 -3.04
C ARG A 64 8.36 -4.01 -1.85
N LEU A 65 8.85 -4.79 -0.90
CA LEU A 65 8.22 -5.04 0.38
C LEU A 65 9.00 -4.27 1.45
N ASP A 66 8.30 -3.47 2.25
CA ASP A 66 8.85 -2.81 3.43
C ASP A 66 8.14 -3.41 4.65
N LEU A 67 8.88 -4.11 5.52
CA LEU A 67 8.35 -4.79 6.71
C LEU A 67 8.18 -3.80 7.87
N HIS A 68 7.10 -3.95 8.64
CA HIS A 68 6.76 -3.12 9.78
C HIS A 68 6.28 -3.99 10.96
N PRO A 69 6.51 -3.54 12.20
CA PRO A 69 6.18 -4.31 13.40
C PRO A 69 4.67 -4.49 13.62
N ASP A 70 3.84 -3.61 13.05
CA ASP A 70 2.39 -3.66 13.15
C ASP A 70 1.73 -2.88 12.00
N GLN A 71 0.41 -3.03 11.86
CA GLN A 71 -0.40 -2.37 10.84
C GLN A 71 -0.40 -0.83 10.97
N GLY A 72 -0.32 -0.28 12.18
CA GLY A 72 -0.28 1.16 12.42
C GLY A 72 1.02 1.79 11.91
N ALA A 73 2.16 1.14 12.15
CA ALA A 73 3.45 1.52 11.62
C ALA A 73 3.46 1.49 10.07
N ALA A 74 2.88 0.44 9.48
CA ALA A 74 2.72 0.36 8.03
C ALA A 74 1.77 1.46 7.48
N ALA A 75 0.69 1.79 8.19
CA ALA A 75 -0.24 2.86 7.83
C ALA A 75 0.44 4.24 7.86
N ASN A 76 1.27 4.50 8.87
CA ASN A 76 2.07 5.72 8.95
C ASN A 76 3.05 5.83 7.77
N ALA A 77 3.72 4.73 7.40
CA ALA A 77 4.61 4.66 6.25
C ALA A 77 3.87 4.88 4.92
N LEU A 78 2.70 4.26 4.75
CA LEU A 78 1.83 4.45 3.60
C LEU A 78 1.42 5.92 3.46
N ALA A 79 0.95 6.55 4.54
CA ALA A 79 0.54 7.95 4.54
C ALA A 79 1.72 8.89 4.20
N ALA A 80 2.90 8.63 4.74
CA ALA A 80 4.12 9.37 4.40
C ALA A 80 4.49 9.23 2.91
N MET A 81 4.38 8.02 2.35
CA MET A 81 4.65 7.76 0.94
C MET A 81 3.62 8.45 0.03
N ILE A 82 2.33 8.44 0.38
CA ILE A 82 1.30 9.19 -0.37
C ILE A 82 1.66 10.68 -0.40
N ARG A 83 1.95 11.29 0.75
CA ARG A 83 2.32 12.72 0.83
C ARG A 83 3.55 13.02 -0.03
N TYR A 84 4.57 12.17 0.05
CA TYR A 84 5.79 12.30 -0.73
C TYR A 84 5.54 12.20 -2.24
N ARG A 85 4.75 11.22 -2.70
CA ARG A 85 4.45 11.04 -4.13
C ARG A 85 3.55 12.16 -4.66
N ARG A 86 2.59 12.64 -3.87
CA ARG A 86 1.79 13.82 -4.20
C ARG A 86 2.65 15.06 -4.48
N LYS A 87 3.64 15.34 -3.62
CA LYS A 87 4.62 16.43 -3.86
C LYS A 87 5.43 16.27 -5.15
N ARG A 88 5.54 15.05 -5.69
CA ARG A 88 6.19 14.75 -6.98
C ARG A 88 5.23 14.73 -8.17
N GLY A 89 4.01 15.22 -8.00
CA GLY A 89 2.99 15.33 -9.04
C GLY A 89 2.28 14.03 -9.37
N TYR A 90 2.22 13.08 -8.42
CA TYR A 90 1.31 11.95 -8.51
C TYR A 90 -0.06 12.34 -7.91
N ALA A 91 -1.14 12.00 -8.59
CA ALA A 91 -2.51 12.15 -8.10
C ALA A 91 -3.05 10.80 -7.64
N MET A 92 -3.94 10.79 -6.63
CA MET A 92 -4.68 9.57 -6.30
C MET A 92 -5.71 9.27 -7.39
N VAL A 93 -5.96 7.99 -7.64
CA VAL A 93 -6.93 7.49 -8.62
C VAL A 93 -7.77 6.35 -8.06
#